data_AF-A0A4Q8B8I8-F1
#
_entry.id   AF-A0A4Q8B8I8-F1
#
_cell.length_a   1.000
_cell.length_b   1.000
_cell.length_c   1.000
_cell.angle_alpha   90.00
_cell.angle_beta   90.00
_cell.angle_gamma   90.00
#
_symmetry.space_group_name_H-M   'P 1'
#
loop_
_entity.id
_entity.type
_entity.pdbx_description
1 polymer ?
#
loop_
_entity_poly.entity_id
_entity_poly.type
_entity_poly.pdbx_seq_one_letter_code
_entity_poly.pdbx_strand_id
1 'polypeptide(L)'
;MSVTVSAFRLFTAVLVGIYSARVIPLKNSAGSFTGNPGEPSRPRDSSVPGGPGTDDWSYRHGVTETANARKIAFATFVRRALDDARAMRAWSGTEVSRRTGVSRQTINRWVRGDWASDPEAERVVAFCEGLGLNPATAFTALGWDRTAPPRSAPTPPPMDPDVEALLRRLVDPNVSDAEKFHIRETIRYLAYRPTLPVDAGKRGKQAG
;
A
#
# COMPACT_ATOMS: atom_id res chain seq x y z
N MET A 1 41.32 -45.02 -7.44
CA MET A 1 41.94 -44.13 -6.45
C MET A 1 40.82 -43.49 -5.66
N SER A 2 40.73 -43.86 -4.39
CA SER A 2 39.63 -43.56 -3.47
C SER A 2 40.12 -42.53 -2.46
N VAL A 3 39.42 -41.41 -2.24
CA VAL A 3 39.29 -40.78 -0.91
C VAL A 3 38.01 -39.92 -0.87
N THR A 4 37.06 -40.34 -0.04
CA THR A 4 35.99 -39.53 0.56
C THR A 4 36.50 -38.84 1.82
N VAL A 5 36.17 -37.56 2.08
CA VAL A 5 35.96 -37.06 3.46
C VAL A 5 34.92 -35.94 3.49
N SER A 6 33.85 -36.22 4.23
CA SER A 6 32.79 -35.33 4.70
C SER A 6 33.28 -34.48 5.88
N ALA A 7 32.74 -33.27 6.05
CA ALA A 7 32.82 -32.56 7.32
C ALA A 7 31.51 -31.80 7.61
N PHE A 8 30.55 -32.57 8.13
CA PHE A 8 29.49 -32.15 9.04
C PHE A 8 30.04 -31.18 10.11
N ARG A 9 29.43 -30.01 10.29
CA ARG A 9 29.62 -29.18 11.49
C ARG A 9 28.41 -29.36 12.41
N LEU A 10 28.59 -30.22 13.40
CA LEU A 10 27.80 -30.27 14.63
C LEU A 10 28.15 -29.02 15.46
N PHE A 11 27.13 -28.28 15.90
CA PHE A 11 27.27 -27.33 17.01
C PHE A 11 26.30 -27.78 18.11
N THR A 12 26.88 -28.28 19.20
CA THR A 12 26.21 -28.71 20.42
C THR A 12 26.72 -27.92 21.61
N ALA A 13 25.79 -27.59 22.50
CA ALA A 13 25.91 -27.08 23.87
C ALA A 13 26.36 -25.60 23.98
N VAL A 14 25.73 -24.76 24.79
CA VAL A 14 25.69 -24.87 26.25
C VAL A 14 24.37 -24.35 26.85
N LEU A 15 23.77 -25.17 27.71
CA LEU A 15 22.73 -24.82 28.69
C LEU A 15 23.43 -24.33 29.96
N VAL A 16 23.15 -23.10 30.40
CA VAL A 16 23.31 -22.66 31.79
C VAL A 16 22.03 -21.94 32.18
N GLY A 17 21.22 -22.58 33.01
CA GLY A 17 20.23 -21.90 33.83
C GLY A 17 20.87 -21.45 35.13
N ILE A 18 20.37 -20.37 35.74
CA ILE A 18 20.08 -20.24 37.17
C ILE A 18 19.08 -19.07 37.35
N TYR A 19 18.11 -19.36 38.22
CA TYR A 19 17.06 -18.54 38.82
C TYR A 19 17.33 -17.03 39.06
N SER A 20 16.29 -16.22 38.87
CA SER A 20 15.80 -15.32 39.93
C SER A 20 14.33 -14.98 39.74
N ALA A 21 13.51 -15.54 40.62
CA ALA A 21 12.15 -15.08 40.88
C ALA A 21 12.21 -13.99 41.96
N ARG A 22 11.64 -12.81 41.70
CA ARG A 22 10.98 -12.00 42.73
C ARG A 22 9.72 -11.34 42.18
N VAL A 23 8.64 -11.71 42.84
CA VAL A 23 7.27 -11.23 42.80
C VAL A 23 7.21 -9.78 43.28
N ILE A 24 6.49 -8.88 42.57
CA ILE A 24 5.57 -7.88 43.16
C ILE A 24 4.47 -7.55 42.13
N PRO A 25 3.18 -7.78 42.43
CA PRO A 25 2.05 -7.22 41.70
C PRO A 25 1.72 -5.82 42.21
N LEU A 26 1.61 -4.83 41.31
CA LEU A 26 1.05 -3.51 41.61
C LEU A 26 -0.34 -3.42 40.97
N LYS A 27 -1.38 -3.61 41.79
CA LYS A 27 -2.75 -3.24 41.45
C LYS A 27 -3.43 -2.63 42.68
N ASN A 28 -4.18 -1.56 42.41
CA ASN A 28 -5.16 -0.88 43.25
C ASN A 28 -4.65 0.35 44.01
N SER A 29 -4.83 1.52 43.40
CA SER A 29 -5.28 2.71 44.13
C SER A 29 -6.57 3.21 43.48
N ALA A 30 -7.65 3.10 44.25
CA ALA A 30 -8.87 3.85 44.04
C ALA A 30 -8.59 5.30 44.48
N GLY A 31 -8.90 6.25 43.61
CA GLY A 31 -8.88 7.67 43.91
C GLY A 31 -10.13 8.30 43.32
N SER A 32 -11.16 8.46 44.16
CA SER A 32 -12.31 9.31 43.90
C SER A 32 -11.85 10.74 43.68
N PHE A 33 -12.26 11.36 42.58
CA PHE A 33 -12.16 12.80 42.40
C PHE A 33 -13.57 13.41 42.45
N THR A 34 -13.84 14.09 43.55
CA THR A 34 -15.02 14.92 43.79
C THR A 34 -14.76 16.36 43.33
N GLY A 35 -15.76 16.99 42.70
CA GLY A 35 -16.09 18.41 42.93
C GLY A 35 -15.31 19.51 42.20
N ASN A 36 -16.03 20.20 41.31
CA ASN A 36 -15.85 21.54 40.70
C ASN A 36 -15.71 22.69 41.74
N PRO A 37 -15.58 24.00 41.39
CA PRO A 37 -15.28 24.70 40.13
C PRO A 37 -14.21 25.83 40.28
N GLY A 38 -13.79 26.46 39.18
CA GLY A 38 -13.00 27.71 39.25
C GLY A 38 -12.55 28.23 37.88
N GLU A 39 -13.39 29.05 37.24
CA GLU A 39 -12.92 30.00 36.22
C GLU A 39 -11.97 31.02 36.86
N PRO A 40 -10.98 31.50 36.08
CA PRO A 40 -11.03 32.93 35.83
C PRO A 40 -10.82 33.31 34.36
N SER A 41 -11.64 34.27 33.97
CA SER A 41 -11.60 35.11 32.78
C SER A 41 -10.21 35.58 32.38
N ARG A 42 -9.87 35.41 31.10
CA ARG A 42 -8.99 36.33 30.37
C ARG A 42 -9.60 36.61 28.99
N PRO A 43 -9.98 37.86 28.69
CA PRO A 43 -10.22 38.30 27.33
C PRO A 43 -8.87 38.70 26.74
N ARG A 44 -8.47 38.11 25.61
CA ARG A 44 -7.38 38.66 24.81
C ARG A 44 -7.64 38.54 23.33
N ASP A 45 -7.59 39.72 22.73
CA ASP A 45 -7.21 40.07 21.37
C ASP A 45 -8.03 39.51 20.21
N SER A 46 -8.99 40.36 19.83
CA SER A 46 -9.20 40.77 18.46
C SER A 46 -7.88 41.00 17.71
N SER A 47 -7.45 39.98 16.96
CA SER A 47 -6.53 40.10 15.82
C SER A 47 -6.70 38.88 14.92
N VAL A 48 -7.57 38.98 13.91
CA VAL A 48 -7.50 38.09 12.74
C VAL A 48 -7.22 38.97 11.52
N PRO A 49 -5.95 39.03 11.07
CA PRO A 49 -5.62 39.47 9.73
C PRO A 49 -5.78 38.30 8.75
N GLY A 50 -6.40 38.58 7.60
CA GLY A 50 -6.07 38.03 6.29
C GLY A 50 -6.06 36.51 6.08
N GLY A 51 -7.10 36.01 5.40
CA GLY A 51 -6.99 35.05 4.29
C GLY A 51 -6.49 33.62 4.58
N PRO A 52 -7.33 32.57 4.43
CA PRO A 52 -6.82 31.22 4.30
C PRO A 52 -6.20 31.04 2.91
N GLY A 53 -4.87 31.07 2.85
CA GLY A 53 -4.11 30.49 1.74
C GLY A 53 -4.39 29.00 1.68
N THR A 54 -4.90 28.53 0.55
CA THR A 54 -5.39 27.17 0.31
C THR A 54 -4.30 26.16 -0.07
N ASP A 55 -3.03 26.48 0.14
CA ASP A 55 -1.97 25.83 -0.65
C ASP A 55 -1.13 24.79 0.13
N ASP A 56 -1.45 24.51 1.40
CA ASP A 56 -0.68 23.55 2.24
C ASP A 56 -1.22 22.09 2.19
N TRP A 57 -2.43 21.89 1.66
CA TRP A 57 -3.12 20.58 1.73
C TRP A 57 -2.77 19.58 0.63
N SER A 58 -2.25 20.04 -0.50
CA SER A 58 -1.95 19.19 -1.66
C SER A 58 -0.64 18.42 -1.49
N TYR A 59 0.37 19.02 -0.84
CA TYR A 59 1.68 18.38 -0.68
C TYR A 59 1.67 17.23 0.33
N ARG A 60 1.03 17.42 1.50
CA ARG A 60 0.94 16.37 2.53
C ARG A 60 0.14 15.16 2.04
N HIS A 61 -0.94 15.39 1.29
CA HIS A 61 -1.82 14.33 0.81
C HIS A 61 -1.14 13.43 -0.23
N GLY A 62 -0.35 13.98 -1.16
CA GLY A 62 0.37 13.20 -2.17
C GLY A 62 1.45 12.29 -1.57
N VAL A 63 2.17 12.76 -0.55
CA VAL A 63 3.20 11.96 0.14
C VAL A 63 2.57 10.82 0.95
N THR A 64 1.44 11.07 1.62
CA THR A 64 0.73 10.02 2.36
C THR A 64 0.08 8.99 1.43
N GLU A 65 -0.46 9.42 0.29
CA GLU A 65 -1.10 8.53 -0.69
C GLU A 65 -0.08 7.57 -1.31
N THR A 66 1.09 8.08 -1.71
CA THR A 66 2.17 7.26 -2.26
C THR A 66 2.76 6.28 -1.23
N ALA A 67 2.88 6.69 0.04
CA ALA A 67 3.31 5.82 1.14
C ALA A 67 2.27 4.73 1.45
N ASN A 68 0.97 5.05 1.43
CA ASN A 68 -0.10 4.09 1.62
C ASN A 68 -0.19 3.09 0.46
N ALA A 69 -0.05 3.56 -0.79
CA ALA A 69 0.00 2.71 -1.97
C ALA A 69 1.18 1.71 -1.89
N ARG A 70 2.36 2.15 -1.43
CA ARG A 70 3.53 1.29 -1.18
C ARG A 70 3.23 0.21 -0.13
N LYS A 71 2.62 0.60 1.00
CA LYS A 71 2.23 -0.33 2.07
C LYS A 71 1.25 -1.40 1.55
N ILE A 72 0.26 -1.00 0.77
CA ILE A 72 -0.73 -1.92 0.17
C ILE A 72 -0.06 -2.86 -0.85
N ALA A 73 0.82 -2.35 -1.71
CA ALA A 73 1.53 -3.15 -2.70
C ALA A 73 2.40 -4.22 -2.04
N PHE A 74 3.18 -3.84 -1.02
CA PHE A 74 4.03 -4.78 -0.29
C PHE A 74 3.20 -5.79 0.52
N ALA A 75 2.14 -5.36 1.21
CA ALA A 75 1.24 -6.27 1.92
C ALA A 75 0.60 -7.30 0.98
N THR A 76 0.25 -6.88 -0.25
CA THR A 76 -0.29 -7.78 -1.27
C THR A 76 0.74 -8.78 -1.77
N PHE A 77 1.98 -8.35 -1.97
CA PHE A 77 3.09 -9.24 -2.29
C PHE A 77 3.31 -10.31 -1.20
N VAL A 78 3.38 -9.90 0.08
CA VAL A 78 3.59 -10.83 1.19
C VAL A 78 2.43 -11.81 1.33
N ARG A 79 1.18 -11.36 1.17
CA ARG A 79 0.00 -12.26 1.19
C ARG A 79 0.10 -13.32 0.10
N ARG A 80 0.35 -12.93 -1.15
CA ARG A 80 0.52 -13.87 -2.27
C ARG A 80 1.65 -14.87 -2.02
N ALA A 81 2.81 -14.39 -1.55
CA ALA A 81 3.94 -15.25 -1.22
C ALA A 81 3.60 -16.31 -0.15
N LEU A 82 2.81 -15.94 0.86
CA LEU A 82 2.36 -16.88 1.90
C LEU A 82 1.31 -17.86 1.38
N ASP A 83 0.38 -17.40 0.55
CA ASP A 83 -0.64 -18.24 -0.08
C ASP A 83 0.01 -19.27 -1.02
N ASP A 84 0.99 -18.85 -1.80
CA ASP A 84 1.80 -19.72 -2.68
C ASP A 84 2.59 -20.76 -1.89
N ALA A 85 3.23 -20.35 -0.79
CA ALA A 85 3.95 -21.28 0.09
C ALA A 85 3.01 -22.30 0.73
N ARG A 86 1.78 -21.89 1.07
CA ARG A 86 0.75 -22.77 1.60
C ARG A 86 0.22 -23.73 0.53
N ALA A 87 -0.05 -23.25 -0.68
CA ALA A 87 -0.60 -24.04 -1.77
C ALA A 87 0.41 -25.07 -2.31
N MET A 88 1.66 -24.65 -2.53
CA MET A 88 2.66 -25.52 -3.16
C MET A 88 3.40 -26.42 -2.17
N ARG A 89 3.57 -25.98 -0.92
CA ARG A 89 4.45 -26.66 0.05
C ARG A 89 3.78 -26.97 1.39
N ALA A 90 2.48 -26.66 1.53
CA ALA A 90 1.73 -26.80 2.77
C ALA A 90 2.40 -26.11 3.98
N TRP A 91 3.16 -25.03 3.74
CA TRP A 91 3.87 -24.34 4.82
C TRP A 91 2.91 -23.53 5.69
N SER A 92 3.01 -23.74 7.00
CA SER A 92 2.32 -22.90 7.99
C SER A 92 3.11 -21.63 8.26
N GLY A 93 2.47 -20.60 8.82
CA GLY A 93 3.17 -19.36 9.18
C GLY A 93 4.34 -19.54 10.15
N THR A 94 4.30 -20.58 10.99
CA THR A 94 5.42 -20.95 11.88
C THR A 94 6.58 -21.55 11.09
N GLU A 95 6.27 -22.39 10.08
CA GLU A 95 7.29 -22.97 9.20
C GLU A 95 7.96 -21.91 8.32
N VAL A 96 7.18 -20.95 7.79
CA VAL A 96 7.73 -19.81 7.05
C VAL A 96 8.68 -19.00 7.93
N SER A 97 8.32 -18.75 9.18
CA SER A 97 9.18 -18.02 10.12
C SER A 97 10.50 -18.76 10.39
N ARG A 98 10.45 -20.08 10.58
CA ARG A 98 11.62 -20.93 10.77
C ARG A 98 12.55 -20.96 9.56
N ARG A 99 11.98 -21.00 8.35
CA ARG A 99 12.72 -21.08 7.07
C ARG A 99 13.37 -19.76 6.67
N THR A 100 12.66 -18.66 6.89
CA THR A 100 13.10 -17.31 6.48
C THR A 100 13.93 -16.59 7.53
N GLY A 101 13.91 -17.05 8.79
CA GLY A 101 14.50 -16.34 9.92
C GLY A 101 13.73 -15.08 10.33
N VAL A 102 12.64 -14.74 9.64
CA VAL A 102 11.81 -13.58 9.96
C VAL A 102 10.72 -13.99 10.94
N SER A 103 10.59 -13.27 12.05
CA SER A 103 9.58 -13.59 13.06
C SER A 103 8.15 -13.47 12.53
N ARG A 104 7.26 -14.34 12.97
CA ARG A 104 5.83 -14.31 12.59
C ARG A 104 5.16 -12.96 12.89
N GLN A 105 5.58 -12.26 13.94
CA GLN A 105 5.10 -10.92 14.26
C GLN A 105 5.47 -9.91 13.17
N THR A 106 6.71 -9.95 12.68
CA THR A 106 7.18 -9.09 11.59
C THR A 106 6.42 -9.38 10.30
N ILE A 107 6.24 -10.66 9.95
CA ILE A 107 5.47 -11.07 8.76
C ILE A 107 4.01 -10.59 8.86
N ASN A 108 3.35 -10.80 10.00
CA ASN A 108 1.98 -10.35 10.21
C ASN A 108 1.85 -8.82 10.12
N ARG A 109 2.86 -8.08 10.59
CA ARG A 109 2.92 -6.62 10.47
C ARG A 109 3.02 -6.18 9.00
N TRP A 110 3.84 -6.86 8.21
CA TRP A 110 3.95 -6.62 6.76
C TRP A 110 2.65 -6.91 6.02
N VAL A 111 1.97 -8.02 6.34
CA VAL A 111 0.67 -8.39 5.77
C VAL A 111 -0.40 -7.33 6.05
N ARG A 112 -0.35 -6.68 7.22
CA ARG A 112 -1.29 -5.61 7.60
C ARG A 112 -0.92 -4.25 7.01
N GLY A 113 0.30 -4.07 6.52
CA GLY A 113 0.82 -2.75 6.12
C GLY A 113 1.03 -1.77 7.29
N ASP A 114 0.95 -2.26 8.53
CA ASP A 114 0.98 -1.46 9.76
C ASP A 114 2.40 -1.36 10.34
N TRP A 115 3.32 -0.88 9.51
CA TRP A 115 4.70 -0.63 9.92
C TRP A 115 4.96 0.89 9.94
N ALA A 116 5.57 1.34 11.05
CA ALA A 116 5.91 2.73 11.29
C ALA A 116 7.16 3.17 10.51
N SER A 117 8.13 2.27 10.40
CA SER A 117 9.35 2.45 9.61
C SER A 117 9.38 1.47 8.45
N ASP A 118 10.05 1.86 7.38
CA ASP A 118 10.31 1.00 6.23
C ASP A 118 10.91 -0.35 6.70
N PRO A 119 10.50 -1.50 6.11
CA PRO A 119 11.06 -2.80 6.45
C PRO A 119 12.59 -2.83 6.33
N GLU A 120 13.26 -3.68 7.10
CA GLU A 120 14.72 -3.88 6.95
C GLU A 120 15.00 -4.66 5.66
N ALA A 121 15.84 -4.12 4.77
CA ALA A 121 16.13 -4.74 3.48
C ALA A 121 16.69 -6.16 3.62
N GLU A 122 17.57 -6.39 4.59
CA GLU A 122 18.13 -7.71 4.90
C GLU A 122 17.03 -8.73 5.25
N ARG A 123 16.01 -8.31 6.01
CA ARG A 123 14.88 -9.19 6.36
C ARG A 123 13.99 -9.48 5.16
N VAL A 124 13.81 -8.51 4.26
CA VAL A 124 13.05 -8.70 3.02
C VAL A 124 13.77 -9.68 2.10
N VAL A 125 15.09 -9.58 2.00
CA VAL A 125 15.92 -10.55 1.25
C VAL A 125 15.80 -11.94 1.86
N ALA A 126 16.04 -12.08 3.17
CA ALA A 126 15.94 -13.37 3.86
C ALA A 126 14.54 -14.02 3.73
N PHE A 127 13.48 -13.21 3.76
CA PHE A 127 12.11 -13.66 3.47
C PHE A 127 11.96 -14.22 2.06
N CYS A 128 12.47 -13.49 1.05
CA CYS A 128 12.38 -13.92 -0.34
C CYS A 128 13.22 -15.18 -0.59
N GLU A 129 14.46 -15.21 -0.11
CA GLU A 129 15.37 -16.36 -0.25
C GLU A 129 14.80 -17.61 0.44
N GLY A 130 14.27 -17.47 1.66
CA GLY A 130 13.67 -18.58 2.39
C GLY A 130 12.41 -19.16 1.73
N LEU A 131 11.75 -18.40 0.85
CA LEU A 131 10.61 -18.85 0.05
C LEU A 131 10.97 -19.25 -1.40
N GLY A 132 12.21 -18.99 -1.82
CA GLY A 132 12.67 -19.18 -3.21
C GLY A 132 12.13 -18.12 -4.18
N LEU A 133 11.85 -16.91 -3.70
CA LEU A 133 11.37 -15.77 -4.48
C LEU A 133 12.52 -14.83 -4.84
N ASN A 134 12.39 -14.09 -5.94
CA ASN A 134 13.36 -13.07 -6.33
C ASN A 134 13.16 -11.79 -5.48
N PRO A 135 14.17 -11.35 -4.68
CA PRO A 135 14.07 -10.14 -3.85
C PRO A 135 13.74 -8.86 -4.62
N ALA A 136 14.10 -8.78 -5.90
CA ALA A 136 13.78 -7.63 -6.75
C ALA A 136 12.28 -7.33 -6.81
N THR A 137 11.44 -8.37 -6.82
CA THR A 137 9.98 -8.21 -6.85
C THR A 137 9.42 -7.55 -5.58
N ALA A 138 10.03 -7.84 -4.42
CA ALA A 138 9.70 -7.19 -3.17
C ALA A 138 10.16 -5.73 -3.14
N PHE A 139 11.35 -5.45 -3.67
CA PHE A 139 11.89 -4.09 -3.77
C PHE A 139 11.10 -3.20 -4.73
N THR A 140 10.58 -3.74 -5.84
CA THR A 140 9.64 -3.03 -6.70
C THR A 140 8.34 -2.73 -5.98
N ALA A 141 7.81 -3.66 -5.17
CA ALA A 141 6.61 -3.42 -4.37
C ALA A 141 6.82 -2.34 -3.29
N LEU A 142 8.05 -2.24 -2.77
CA LEU A 142 8.49 -1.22 -1.83
C LEU A 142 8.94 0.08 -2.52
N GLY A 143 8.96 0.16 -3.85
CA GLY A 143 9.45 1.33 -4.57
C GLY A 143 10.89 1.73 -4.20
N TRP A 144 11.69 0.79 -3.70
CA TRP A 144 13.11 0.99 -3.39
C TRP A 144 14.00 0.81 -4.62
N ASP A 145 13.44 0.19 -5.65
CA ASP A 145 14.08 0.13 -6.95
C ASP A 145 13.96 1.50 -7.63
N ARG A 146 15.03 2.31 -7.51
CA ARG A 146 15.17 3.58 -8.24
C ARG A 146 15.29 3.39 -9.75
N THR A 147 15.45 2.15 -10.21
CA THR A 147 15.64 1.76 -11.61
C THR A 147 14.43 1.01 -12.18
N ALA A 148 13.45 0.63 -11.35
CA ALA A 148 12.22 0.00 -11.81
C ALA A 148 11.39 1.02 -12.61
N PRO A 149 11.04 0.73 -13.88
CA PRO A 149 10.03 1.51 -14.56
C PRO A 149 8.74 1.46 -13.73
N PRO A 150 7.98 2.57 -13.63
CA PRO A 150 6.70 2.59 -12.94
C PRO A 150 5.87 1.42 -13.49
N ARG A 151 5.35 0.60 -12.56
CA ARG A 151 4.51 -0.58 -12.86
C ARG A 151 3.67 -0.28 -14.10
N SER A 152 3.91 -0.99 -15.20
CA SER A 152 3.07 -0.91 -16.39
C SER A 152 1.63 -1.03 -15.91
N ALA A 153 0.85 0.02 -16.15
CA ALA A 153 -0.58 0.00 -15.91
C ALA A 153 -1.13 -1.31 -16.50
N PRO A 154 -2.12 -1.96 -15.87
CA PRO A 154 -2.75 -3.14 -16.45
C PRO A 154 -3.02 -2.85 -17.92
N THR A 155 -2.50 -3.70 -18.81
CA THR A 155 -2.64 -3.53 -20.26
C THR A 155 -4.11 -3.17 -20.51
N PRO A 156 -4.40 -1.95 -20.96
CA PRO A 156 -5.78 -1.56 -21.19
C PRO A 156 -6.37 -2.58 -22.17
N PRO A 157 -7.65 -2.95 -22.02
CA PRO A 157 -8.32 -3.79 -23.00
C PRO A 157 -8.05 -3.24 -24.40
N PRO A 158 -7.91 -4.10 -25.44
CA PRO A 158 -7.55 -3.66 -26.78
C PRO A 158 -8.45 -2.50 -27.18
N MET A 159 -7.84 -1.33 -27.28
CA MET A 159 -8.54 -0.08 -27.49
C MET A 159 -8.98 -0.02 -28.95
N ASP A 160 -10.13 0.60 -29.19
CA ASP A 160 -10.60 0.82 -30.56
C ASP A 160 -9.53 1.58 -31.37
N PRO A 161 -9.23 1.17 -32.61
CA PRO A 161 -8.16 1.77 -33.42
C PRO A 161 -8.35 3.28 -33.64
N ASP A 162 -9.58 3.77 -33.68
CA ASP A 162 -9.85 5.20 -33.83
C ASP A 162 -9.53 5.97 -32.55
N VAL A 163 -9.82 5.36 -31.39
CA VAL A 163 -9.44 5.94 -30.09
C VAL A 163 -7.93 5.97 -29.93
N GLU A 164 -7.22 4.93 -30.38
CA GLU A 164 -5.76 4.92 -30.40
C GLU A 164 -5.18 6.00 -31.32
N ALA A 165 -5.77 6.19 -32.51
CA ALA A 165 -5.38 7.25 -33.43
C ALA A 165 -5.58 8.65 -32.83
N LEU A 166 -6.69 8.87 -32.11
CA LEU A 166 -6.96 10.13 -31.40
C LEU A 166 -5.94 10.39 -30.30
N LEU A 167 -5.60 9.39 -29.48
CA LEU A 167 -4.57 9.54 -28.45
C LEU A 167 -3.20 9.84 -29.07
N ARG A 168 -2.83 9.13 -30.15
CA ARG A 168 -1.56 9.34 -30.87
C ARG A 168 -1.46 10.77 -31.39
N ARG A 169 -2.55 11.32 -31.93
CA ARG A 169 -2.62 12.70 -32.43
C ARG A 169 -2.57 13.75 -31.31
N LEU A 170 -3.10 13.45 -30.14
CA LEU A 170 -3.05 14.33 -28.97
C LEU A 170 -1.64 14.44 -28.35
N VAL A 171 -0.81 13.39 -28.47
CA VAL A 171 0.56 13.37 -27.93
C VAL A 171 1.62 13.79 -28.94
N ASP A 172 1.32 13.80 -30.24
CA ASP A 172 2.25 14.18 -31.30
C ASP A 172 2.64 15.67 -31.20
N PRO A 173 3.93 16.03 -31.02
CA PRO A 173 4.36 17.42 -30.93
C PRO A 173 4.21 18.21 -32.24
N ASN A 174 4.06 17.54 -33.39
CA ASN A 174 3.89 18.18 -34.70
C ASN A 174 2.45 18.64 -34.96
N VAL A 175 1.50 18.23 -34.12
CA VAL A 175 0.09 18.62 -34.21
C VAL A 175 -0.11 19.94 -33.47
N SER A 176 -0.76 20.89 -34.13
CA SER A 176 -1.01 22.22 -33.58
C SER A 176 -1.84 22.19 -32.29
N ASP A 177 -1.60 23.16 -31.40
CA ASP A 177 -2.36 23.27 -30.15
C ASP A 177 -3.84 23.55 -30.39
N ALA A 178 -4.19 24.29 -31.44
CA ALA A 178 -5.57 24.54 -31.85
C ALA A 178 -6.29 23.24 -32.21
N GLU A 179 -5.61 22.34 -32.92
CA GLU A 179 -6.15 21.04 -33.31
C GLU A 179 -6.29 20.11 -32.10
N LYS A 180 -5.27 20.04 -31.23
CA LYS A 180 -5.36 19.28 -29.97
C LYS A 180 -6.48 19.80 -29.07
N PHE A 181 -6.66 21.12 -29.01
CA PHE A 181 -7.75 21.75 -28.26
C PHE A 181 -9.11 21.31 -28.81
N HIS A 182 -9.31 21.37 -30.13
CA HIS A 182 -10.55 20.96 -30.77
C HIS A 182 -10.88 19.47 -30.54
N ILE A 183 -9.86 18.59 -30.64
CA ILE A 183 -10.01 17.17 -30.34
C ILE A 183 -10.43 16.96 -28.88
N ARG A 184 -9.74 17.58 -27.92
CA ARG A 184 -10.08 17.47 -26.48
C ARG A 184 -11.48 17.98 -26.17
N GLU A 185 -11.88 19.11 -26.77
CA GLU A 185 -13.19 19.70 -26.55
C GLU A 185 -14.30 18.83 -27.14
N THR A 186 -14.08 18.27 -28.33
CA THR A 186 -15.02 17.33 -28.95
C THR A 186 -15.19 16.08 -28.08
N ILE A 187 -14.09 15.48 -27.61
CA ILE A 187 -14.14 14.32 -26.70
C ILE A 187 -14.91 14.66 -25.43
N ARG A 188 -14.64 15.82 -24.82
CA ARG A 188 -15.35 16.29 -23.62
C ARG A 188 -16.85 16.43 -23.89
N TYR A 189 -17.22 17.08 -24.98
CA TYR A 189 -18.62 17.23 -25.38
C TYR A 189 -19.32 15.88 -25.56
N LEU A 190 -18.67 14.92 -26.24
CA LEU A 190 -19.22 13.58 -26.46
C LEU A 190 -19.35 12.78 -25.16
N ALA A 191 -18.33 12.82 -24.30
CA ALA A 191 -18.28 12.05 -23.06
C ALA A 191 -19.32 12.50 -22.03
N TYR A 192 -19.66 13.80 -22.02
CA TYR A 192 -20.59 14.38 -21.07
C TYR A 192 -21.94 14.77 -21.70
N ARG A 193 -22.30 14.20 -22.86
CA ARG A 193 -23.63 14.45 -23.44
C ARG A 193 -24.72 14.02 -22.44
N PRO A 194 -25.70 14.87 -22.13
CA PRO A 194 -26.87 14.43 -21.38
C PRO A 194 -27.61 13.37 -22.21
N THR A 195 -27.72 12.16 -21.66
CA THR A 195 -28.53 11.11 -22.25
C THR A 195 -30.00 11.51 -22.11
N LEU A 196 -30.61 11.98 -23.19
CA LEU A 196 -32.06 12.20 -23.21
C LEU A 196 -32.76 10.85 -22.98
N PRO A 197 -33.72 10.75 -22.04
CA PRO A 197 -34.43 9.50 -21.80
C PRO A 197 -35.15 9.06 -23.06
N VAL A 198 -34.79 7.88 -23.56
CA VAL A 198 -35.47 7.17 -24.66
C VAL A 198 -36.74 6.54 -24.08
N ASP A 199 -37.73 7.37 -23.71
CA ASP A 199 -39.07 6.92 -23.35
C ASP A 199 -40.12 7.91 -23.89
N ALA A 200 -40.29 7.90 -25.21
CA ALA A 200 -41.50 8.42 -25.87
C ALA A 200 -42.16 7.34 -26.74
N GLY A 201 -41.97 6.06 -26.39
CA GLY A 201 -42.64 4.92 -26.99
C GLY A 201 -43.85 4.48 -26.15
N LYS A 202 -45.05 4.78 -26.64
CA LYS A 202 -46.34 4.17 -26.27
C LYS A 202 -46.88 4.45 -24.85
N ARG A 203 -47.80 5.41 -24.75
CA ARG A 203 -48.92 5.32 -23.79
C ARG A 203 -50.21 5.79 -24.47
N GLY A 204 -51.21 4.92 -24.43
CA GLY A 204 -52.28 4.86 -25.41
C GLY A 204 -53.43 5.85 -25.23
N LYS A 205 -54.23 5.92 -26.29
CA LYS A 205 -55.68 6.14 -26.24
C LYS A 205 -56.34 5.38 -27.39
N GLN A 206 -56.57 4.09 -27.19
CA GLN A 206 -57.84 3.48 -27.57
C GLN A 206 -58.75 3.61 -26.36
N ALA A 207 -59.87 4.31 -26.49
CA ALA A 207 -61.14 4.13 -25.77
C ALA A 207 -62.04 5.34 -26.04
N GLY A 208 -63.24 5.08 -26.58
CA GLY A 208 -64.33 6.04 -26.72
C GLY A 208 -64.88 6.10 -28.13
#